data_AF-A0A433NFK5-F1
#
_entry.id   AF-A0A433NFK5-F1
#
_cell.length_a   1.000
_cell.length_b   1.000
_cell.length_c   1.000
_cell.angle_alpha   90.00
_cell.angle_beta   90.00
_cell.angle_gamma   90.00
#
_symmetry.space_group_name_H-M   'P 1'
#
loop_
_entity.id
_entity.type
_entity.pdbx_description
1 polymer ?
#
loop_
_entity_poly.entity_id
_entity_poly.type
_entity_poly.pdbx_seq_one_letter_code
_entity_poly.pdbx_strand_id
1 'polypeptide(L)'
;MFEVGEEVSCLGELSVFEVGEEVSCLGELSVFEVGEEFSCLGELSVFEVGEEVSCLGELSVFEVGEEFSCLGELSVFEVGEEFSCLGELSVFEVGEEFSCLGELGELEVLVVLF
;
A
#
# COMPACT_ATOMS: atom_id res chain seq x y z
N MET A 1 -10.41 8.75 16.70
CA MET A 1 -10.38 7.32 16.39
C MET A 1 -11.79 6.97 16.04
N PHE A 2 -12.10 6.97 14.75
CA PHE A 2 -13.42 6.65 14.25
C PHE A 2 -13.19 5.55 13.21
N GLU A 3 -13.89 4.43 13.38
CA GLU A 3 -14.15 3.48 12.31
C GLU A 3 -15.05 4.20 11.31
N VAL A 4 -14.67 4.19 10.05
CA VAL A 4 -15.56 4.61 8.98
C VAL A 4 -16.11 3.34 8.35
N GLY A 5 -17.42 3.33 8.06
CA GLY A 5 -18.11 2.16 7.50
C GLY A 5 -17.61 1.78 6.10
N GLU A 6 -18.41 0.97 5.41
CA GLU A 6 -18.06 0.26 4.16
C GLU A 6 -17.21 1.09 3.19
N GLU A 7 -17.56 2.36 2.90
CA GLU A 7 -16.82 3.18 1.92
C GLU A 7 -16.34 4.54 2.48
N VAL A 8 -15.11 4.94 2.12
CA VAL A 8 -14.53 6.26 2.43
C VAL A 8 -14.04 6.96 1.17
N SER A 9 -14.55 8.17 0.91
CA SER A 9 -14.01 9.05 -0.12
C SER A 9 -13.52 10.38 0.48
N CYS A 10 -12.27 10.78 0.22
CA CYS A 10 -11.74 12.06 0.71
C CYS A 10 -10.91 12.84 -0.31
N LEU A 11 -10.92 14.17 -0.13
CA LEU A 11 -10.10 15.14 -0.84
C LEU A 11 -9.32 15.97 0.19
N GLY A 12 -7.99 15.95 0.13
CA GLY A 12 -7.12 16.63 1.09
C GLY A 12 -6.51 15.68 2.12
N GLU A 13 -6.40 16.14 3.37
CA GLU A 13 -5.83 15.37 4.48
C GLU A 13 -6.91 14.58 5.23
N LEU A 14 -6.69 13.29 5.45
CA LEU A 14 -7.54 12.45 6.30
C LEU A 14 -6.70 11.51 7.16
N SER A 15 -7.16 11.28 8.40
CA SER A 15 -6.59 10.26 9.28
C SER A 15 -7.71 9.39 9.86
N VAL A 16 -7.67 8.10 9.58
CA VAL A 16 -8.66 7.11 10.02
C VAL A 16 -7.97 6.00 10.79
N PHE A 17 -8.70 5.35 11.70
CA PHE A 17 -8.18 4.15 12.33
C PHE A 17 -8.43 2.94 11.43
N GLU A 18 -9.69 2.63 11.15
CA GLU A 18 -10.06 1.43 10.41
C GLU A 18 -11.12 1.78 9.36
N VAL A 19 -11.00 1.16 8.18
CA VAL A 19 -12.00 1.20 7.10
C VAL A 19 -12.36 -0.21 6.66
N GLY A 20 -13.67 -0.47 6.59
CA GLY A 20 -14.23 -1.81 6.42
C GLY A 20 -14.06 -2.42 5.03
N GLU A 21 -14.41 -1.72 3.96
CA GLU A 21 -14.39 -2.31 2.61
C GLU A 21 -13.52 -1.48 1.65
N GLU A 22 -13.88 -0.23 1.36
CA GLU A 22 -13.25 0.56 0.30
C GLU A 22 -12.77 1.95 0.75
N VAL A 23 -11.57 2.35 0.31
CA VAL A 23 -11.09 3.73 0.44
C VAL A 23 -10.67 4.31 -0.90
N SER A 24 -11.11 5.53 -1.17
CA SER A 24 -10.67 6.36 -2.29
C SER A 24 -10.21 7.74 -1.81
N CYS A 25 -8.92 8.06 -1.96
CA CYS A 25 -8.40 9.38 -1.55
C CYS A 25 -7.60 10.12 -2.62
N LEU A 26 -7.75 11.45 -2.64
CA LEU A 26 -6.91 12.38 -3.40
C LEU A 26 -6.27 13.38 -2.43
N GLY A 27 -5.00 13.18 -2.12
CA GLY A 27 -4.26 14.00 -1.14
C GLY A 27 -3.40 13.18 -0.21
N GLU A 28 -3.38 13.55 1.07
CA GLU A 28 -2.58 12.90 2.11
C GLU A 28 -3.49 12.04 2.99
N LEU A 29 -3.18 10.76 3.13
CA LEU A 29 -3.97 9.86 3.95
C LEU A 29 -3.09 9.09 4.94
N SER A 30 -3.59 8.94 6.16
CA SER A 30 -3.04 8.01 7.14
C SER A 30 -4.13 7.06 7.66
N VAL A 31 -3.95 5.76 7.45
CA VAL A 31 -4.90 4.72 7.91
C VAL A 31 -4.13 3.69 8.73
N PHE A 32 -4.75 3.15 9.78
CA PHE A 32 -4.16 2.04 10.50
C PHE A 32 -4.49 0.71 9.79
N GLU A 33 -5.76 0.47 9.46
CA GLU A 33 -6.19 -0.79 8.84
C GLU A 33 -7.22 -0.55 7.72
N VAL A 34 -7.06 -1.23 6.58
CA VAL A 34 -8.01 -1.25 5.46
C VAL A 34 -8.37 -2.69 5.12
N GLY A 35 -9.68 -2.98 5.09
CA GLY A 35 -10.20 -4.34 4.92
C GLY A 35 -10.01 -4.95 3.54
N GLU A 36 -10.65 -4.41 2.49
CA GLU A 36 -10.69 -5.08 1.18
C GLU A 36 -9.92 -4.30 0.11
N GLU A 37 -10.43 -3.14 -0.34
CA GLU A 37 -9.85 -2.39 -1.47
C GLU A 37 -9.39 -0.99 -1.05
N PHE A 38 -8.20 -0.62 -1.51
CA PHE A 38 -7.65 0.70 -1.30
C PHE A 38 -7.17 1.35 -2.60
N SER A 39 -7.64 2.58 -2.86
CA SER A 39 -7.22 3.41 -3.99
C SER A 39 -6.79 4.82 -3.56
N CYS A 40 -5.56 5.24 -3.90
CA CYS A 40 -5.12 6.64 -3.68
C CYS A 40 -4.34 7.30 -4.81
N LEU A 41 -4.40 8.63 -4.77
CA LEU A 41 -3.54 9.54 -5.54
C LEU A 41 -2.97 10.60 -4.61
N GLY A 42 -1.67 10.51 -4.29
CA GLY A 42 -0.98 11.44 -3.41
C GLY A 42 0.02 10.77 -2.47
N GLU A 43 0.07 11.22 -1.21
CA GLU A 43 0.94 10.65 -0.18
C GLU A 43 0.12 9.77 0.77
N LEU A 44 0.61 8.56 1.03
CA LEU A 44 -0.10 7.60 1.85
C LEU A 44 0.82 6.95 2.89
N SER A 45 0.29 6.82 4.11
CA SER A 45 0.85 6.00 5.17
C SER A 45 -0.19 5.01 5.67
N VAL A 46 0.01 3.71 5.46
CA VAL A 46 -0.86 2.65 5.99
C VAL A 46 -0.07 1.68 6.85
N PHE A 47 -0.68 1.19 7.92
CA PHE A 47 -0.07 0.12 8.71
C PHE A 47 -0.39 -1.25 8.09
N GLU A 48 -1.66 -1.57 7.88
CA GLU A 48 -2.05 -2.88 7.33
C GLU A 48 -3.12 -2.72 6.23
N VAL A 49 -2.97 -3.44 5.13
CA VAL A 49 -4.01 -3.57 4.09
C VAL A 49 -4.27 -5.03 3.78
N GLY A 50 -5.55 -5.41 3.74
CA GLY A 50 -6.01 -6.77 3.51
C GLY A 50 -5.79 -7.27 2.09
N GLU A 51 -6.72 -6.98 1.16
CA GLU A 51 -6.74 -7.70 -0.13
C GLU A 51 -6.06 -6.93 -1.27
N GLU A 52 -6.52 -5.73 -1.63
CA GLU A 52 -6.06 -5.04 -2.84
C GLU A 52 -5.65 -3.58 -2.60
N VAL A 53 -4.47 -3.19 -3.11
CA VAL A 53 -3.98 -1.81 -3.03
C VAL A 53 -3.58 -1.28 -4.39
N SER A 54 -4.13 -0.12 -4.76
CA SER A 54 -3.78 0.64 -5.96
C SER A 54 -3.40 2.07 -5.62
N CYS A 55 -2.14 2.45 -5.81
CA CYS A 55 -1.64 3.77 -5.39
C CYS A 55 -0.82 4.49 -6.47
N LEU A 56 -1.04 5.80 -6.61
CA LEU A 56 -0.22 6.68 -7.46
C LEU A 56 0.38 7.82 -6.63
N GLY A 57 1.69 7.81 -6.42
CA GLY A 57 2.40 8.83 -5.65
C GLY A 57 3.42 8.26 -4.67
N GLU A 58 3.50 8.84 -3.47
CA GLU A 58 4.41 8.41 -2.41
C GLU A 58 3.66 7.54 -1.41
N LEU A 59 4.23 6.38 -1.07
CA LEU A 59 3.54 5.39 -0.26
C LEU A 59 4.47 4.74 0.75
N SER A 60 4.01 4.69 2.00
CA SER A 60 4.62 3.93 3.08
C SER A 60 3.62 2.93 3.64
N VAL A 61 3.91 1.63 3.51
CA VAL A 61 3.07 0.56 4.06
C VAL A 61 3.90 -0.34 4.97
N PHE A 62 3.32 -0.79 6.09
CA PHE A 62 3.98 -1.79 6.92
C PHE A 62 3.69 -3.21 6.42
N GLU A 63 2.43 -3.58 6.22
CA GLU A 63 2.04 -4.90 5.74
C GLU A 63 0.98 -4.81 4.64
N VAL A 64 1.17 -5.57 3.56
CA VAL A 64 0.18 -5.77 2.51
C VAL A 64 -0.14 -7.25 2.38
N GLY A 65 -1.42 -7.61 2.34
CA GLY A 65 -1.86 -8.99 2.16
C GLY A 65 -1.70 -9.50 0.73
N GLU A 66 -2.77 -9.53 -0.06
CA GLU A 66 -2.81 -10.35 -1.30
C GLU A 66 -2.21 -9.66 -2.54
N GLU A 67 -2.82 -8.58 -3.03
CA GLU A 67 -2.39 -7.90 -4.27
C GLU A 67 -2.02 -6.44 -4.03
N PHE A 68 -0.86 -6.05 -4.55
CA PHE A 68 -0.39 -4.69 -4.47
C PHE A 68 0.09 -4.14 -5.80
N SER A 69 -0.41 -2.96 -6.17
CA SER A 69 0.01 -2.21 -7.34
C SER A 69 0.31 -0.74 -7.00
N CYS A 70 1.52 -0.27 -7.30
CA CYS A 70 1.84 1.15 -7.18
C CYS A 70 2.63 1.75 -8.34
N LEU A 71 2.51 3.08 -8.48
CA LEU A 71 3.30 3.88 -9.40
C LEU A 71 3.82 5.13 -8.70
N GLY A 72 5.14 5.23 -8.52
CA GLY A 72 5.78 6.33 -7.80
C GLY A 72 6.87 5.85 -6.83
N GLU A 73 6.93 6.46 -5.65
CA GLU A 73 7.89 6.11 -4.61
C GLU A 73 7.22 5.25 -3.54
N LEU A 74 7.83 4.13 -3.20
CA LEU A 74 7.24 3.16 -2.30
C LEU A 74 8.25 2.68 -1.26
N SER A 75 7.82 2.65 -0.01
CA SER A 75 8.49 1.97 1.10
C SER A 75 7.52 0.93 1.70
N VAL A 76 7.84 -0.36 1.59
CA VAL A 76 7.07 -1.44 2.23
C VAL A 76 7.93 -2.27 3.16
N PHE A 77 7.40 -2.68 4.30
CA PHE A 77 8.10 -3.60 5.18
C PHE A 77 7.84 -5.07 4.78
N GLU A 78 6.58 -5.48 4.64
CA GLU A 78 6.20 -6.83 4.25
C GLU A 78 5.11 -6.81 3.18
N VAL A 79 5.29 -7.65 2.15
CA VAL A 79 4.29 -7.89 1.11
C VAL A 79 3.98 -9.37 1.05
N GLY A 80 2.70 -9.72 0.99
CA GLY A 80 2.23 -11.09 0.82
C GLY A 80 2.40 -11.61 -0.62
N GLU A 81 1.29 -11.98 -1.28
CA GLU A 81 1.36 -12.90 -2.42
C GLU A 81 1.83 -12.25 -3.73
N GLU A 82 1.18 -11.18 -4.19
CA GLU A 82 1.44 -10.56 -5.50
C GLU A 82 1.78 -9.07 -5.39
N PHE A 83 2.93 -8.69 -5.94
CA PHE A 83 3.40 -7.32 -5.92
C PHE A 83 3.82 -6.78 -7.29
N SER A 84 3.34 -5.60 -7.63
CA SER A 84 3.79 -4.81 -8.77
C SER A 84 4.08 -3.35 -8.40
N CYS A 85 5.29 -2.87 -8.72
CA CYS A 85 5.60 -1.44 -8.64
C CYS A 85 6.27 -0.91 -9.90
N LEU A 86 6.05 0.38 -10.16
CA LEU A 86 6.71 1.12 -11.22
C LEU A 86 7.23 2.47 -10.69
N GLY A 87 8.53 2.56 -10.44
CA GLY A 87 9.17 3.73 -9.84
C GLY A 87 10.29 3.36 -8.85
N GLU A 88 10.37 4.07 -7.74
CA GLU A 88 11.35 3.79 -6.69
C GLU A 88 10.72 2.90 -5.62
N LEU A 89 11.43 1.84 -5.24
CA LEU A 89 10.95 0.89 -4.24
C LEU A 89 12.02 0.60 -3.20
N SER A 90 11.65 0.73 -1.94
CA SER A 90 12.34 0.15 -0.79
C SER A 90 11.48 -0.93 -0.16
N VAL A 91 11.95 -2.18 -0.15
CA VAL A 91 11.23 -3.31 0.44
C VAL A 91 12.13 -4.15 1.34
N PHE A 92 11.58 -4.65 2.45
CA PHE A 92 12.31 -5.52 3.39
C PHE A 92 11.99 -6.99 3.13
N GLU A 93 10.71 -7.37 3.06
CA GLU A 93 10.27 -8.76 2.80
C GLU A 93 9.20 -8.79 1.70
N VAL A 94 9.29 -9.79 0.81
CA VAL A 94 8.31 -10.04 -0.25
C VAL A 94 8.01 -11.53 -0.28
N GLY A 95 6.72 -11.87 -0.41
CA GLY A 95 6.25 -13.24 -0.55
C GLY A 95 6.49 -13.83 -1.94
N GLU A 96 5.43 -14.36 -2.57
CA GLU A 96 5.56 -15.35 -3.64
C GLU A 96 5.90 -14.76 -5.02
N GLU A 97 5.23 -13.67 -5.41
CA GLU A 97 5.38 -13.07 -6.75
C GLU A 97 5.71 -11.57 -6.67
N PHE A 98 6.88 -11.21 -7.23
CA PHE A 98 7.39 -9.85 -7.19
C PHE A 98 7.76 -9.32 -8.57
N SER A 99 7.22 -8.15 -8.91
CA SER A 99 7.57 -7.41 -10.12
C SER A 99 7.84 -5.93 -9.80
N CYS A 100 9.03 -5.45 -10.14
CA CYS A 100 9.36 -4.03 -10.05
C CYS A 100 9.96 -3.52 -11.36
N LEU A 101 9.49 -2.34 -11.82
CA LEU A 101 10.08 -1.64 -12.95
C LEU A 101 10.53 -0.25 -12.52
N GLY A 102 11.78 -0.14 -12.08
CA GLY A 102 12.42 1.13 -11.72
C GLY A 102 13.65 0.93 -10.83
N GLU A 103 13.84 1.81 -9.85
CA GLU A 103 14.97 1.74 -8.91
C GLU A 103 14.58 0.95 -7.66
N LEU A 104 15.40 -0.05 -7.30
CA LEU A 104 15.19 -0.91 -6.14
C LEU A 104 16.27 -0.59 -5.07
N GLY A 105 15.84 -0.05 -3.94
CA GLY A 105 16.63 0.14 -2.73
C GLY A 105 16.46 -1.06 -1.80
N GLU A 106 17.41 -1.99 -1.82
CA GLU A 106 17.32 -3.21 -1.02
C GLU A 106 17.93 -3.06 0.38
N LEU A 107 17.15 -3.42 1.41
CA LEU A 107 17.68 -3.77 2.73
C LEU A 107 17.23 -5.22 3.01
N GLU A 108 18.01 -6.20 2.54
CA GLU A 108 17.77 -7.64 2.68
C GLU A 108 16.54 -8.23 1.94
N VAL A 109 16.43 -8.05 0.62
CA VAL A 109 15.36 -8.74 -0.13
C VAL A 109 15.63 -10.25 -0.22
N LEU A 110 14.80 -11.06 0.46
CA LEU A 110 14.75 -12.50 0.27
C LEU A 110 13.82 -12.84 -0.90
N VAL A 111 14.23 -12.59 -2.14
CA VAL A 111 13.40 -12.95 -3.31
C VAL A 111 13.32 -14.48 -3.42
N VAL A 112 12.12 -15.05 -3.19
CA VAL A 112 11.83 -16.45 -3.54
C VAL A 112 11.35 -16.46 -4.99
N LEU A 113 12.29 -16.55 -5.95
CA LEU A 113 11.93 -16.74 -7.36
C LEU A 113 11.43 -18.18 -7.59
N PHE A 114 10.16 -18.37 -7.95
CA PHE A 114 9.63 -19.65 -8.44
C PHE A 114 9.78 -19.81 -9.96
#